data_AF-A0A847NFT6-F1
#
_entry.id   AF-A0A847NFT6-F1
#
_cell.length_a   1.000
_cell.length_b   1.000
_cell.length_c   1.000
_cell.angle_alpha   90.00
_cell.angle_beta   90.00
_cell.angle_gamma   90.00
#
_symmetry.space_group_name_H-M   'P 1'
#
loop_
_entity.id
_entity.type
_entity.pdbx_description
1 polymer ?
#
loop_
_entity_poly.entity_id
_entity_poly.type
_entity_poly.pdbx_seq_one_letter_code
_entity_poly.pdbx_strand_id
1 'polypeptide(L)'
;TVDEALTDGRTKIINDIRENLIDLVNLYDLGISIINVNLQDVDLPTSQVDAAFKAVTDAREERITKINEAEKYKNEKINQVEGELAAILSKAEGEKITLIEKAKGDVAQFNAIYSEYKNNPEITRHRLTIQALELAFKDAQLIIVDDSGGTVKYLPIDNMVRKGGN
;
A
#
# COMPACT_ATOMS: atom_id res chain seq x y z
N THR A 1 44.44 -14.14 14.89
CA THR A 1 43.99 -13.53 13.60
C THR A 1 44.85 -12.32 13.28
N VAL A 2 44.81 -11.75 12.07
CA VAL A 2 45.63 -10.56 11.73
C VAL A 2 45.27 -9.34 12.60
N ASP A 3 44.01 -9.25 13.04
CA ASP A 3 43.54 -8.24 14.02
C ASP A 3 44.19 -8.35 15.40
N GLU A 4 44.42 -9.56 15.91
CA GLU A 4 45.14 -9.78 17.19
C GLU A 4 46.61 -9.36 17.08
N ALA A 5 47.25 -9.65 15.94
CA ALA A 5 48.64 -9.25 15.70
C ALA A 5 48.80 -7.73 15.54
N LEU A 6 47.80 -7.04 14.94
CA LEU A 6 47.79 -5.58 14.84
C LEU A 6 47.56 -4.91 16.19
N THR A 7 46.76 -5.52 17.08
CA THR A 7 46.39 -4.91 18.37
C THR A 7 47.46 -5.16 19.45
N ASP A 8 47.94 -6.40 19.60
CA ASP A 8 48.99 -6.73 20.58
C ASP A 8 50.38 -6.27 20.13
N GLY A 9 50.63 -6.27 18.82
CA GLY A 9 51.88 -5.78 18.24
C GLY A 9 52.06 -4.27 18.45
N ARG A 10 50.98 -3.48 18.39
CA ARG A 10 51.02 -2.02 18.58
C ARG A 10 51.53 -1.64 19.98
N THR A 11 51.07 -2.34 21.02
CA THR A 11 51.51 -2.06 22.39
C THR A 11 52.99 -2.40 22.60
N LYS A 12 53.48 -3.50 22.02
CA LYS A 12 54.91 -3.86 22.11
C LYS A 12 55.80 -2.84 21.41
N ILE A 13 55.45 -2.46 20.18
CA ILE A 13 56.21 -1.47 19.39
C ILE A 13 56.25 -0.11 20.10
N ILE A 14 55.15 0.33 20.71
CA ILE A 14 55.11 1.60 21.45
C ILE A 14 56.05 1.56 22.66
N ASN A 15 56.10 0.43 23.39
CA ASN A 15 56.99 0.27 24.53
C ASN A 15 58.47 0.25 24.10
N ASP A 16 58.80 -0.49 23.04
CA ASP A 16 60.18 -0.56 22.53
C ASP A 16 60.67 0.81 22.03
N ILE A 17 59.81 1.58 21.35
CA ILE A 17 60.14 2.96 20.92
C ILE A 17 60.32 3.87 22.12
N ARG A 18 59.47 3.74 23.14
CA ARG A 18 59.56 4.54 24.36
C ARG A 18 60.87 4.28 25.10
N GLU A 19 61.26 3.02 25.28
CA GLU A 19 62.53 2.66 25.95
C GLU A 19 63.73 3.21 25.17
N ASN A 20 63.78 3.00 23.86
CA ASN A 20 64.86 3.53 23.02
C ASN A 20 64.98 5.06 23.09
N LEU A 21 63.84 5.78 23.12
CA LEU A 21 63.87 7.25 23.25
C LEU A 21 64.31 7.70 24.64
N ILE A 22 63.95 6.98 25.71
CA ILE A 22 64.43 7.26 27.06
C ILE A 22 65.95 7.07 27.13
N ASP A 23 66.46 5.98 26.58
CA ASP A 23 67.90 5.71 26.53
C ASP A 23 68.65 6.78 25.75
N LEU A 24 68.11 7.23 24.62
CA LEU A 24 68.71 8.29 23.81
C LEU A 24 68.71 9.64 24.54
N VAL A 25 67.62 9.99 25.22
CA VAL A 25 67.49 11.23 25.99
C VAL A 25 68.46 11.25 27.17
N ASN A 26 68.65 10.11 27.84
CA ASN A 26 69.64 9.96 28.91
C ASN A 26 71.08 10.02 28.38
N LEU A 27 71.33 9.41 27.21
CA LEU A 27 72.66 9.41 26.57
C LEU A 27 73.09 10.83 26.15
N TYR A 28 72.16 11.64 25.64
CA TYR A 28 72.42 13.02 25.21
C TYR A 28 72.18 14.06 26.31
N ASP A 29 71.85 13.65 27.55
CA ASP A 29 71.55 14.49 28.72
C ASP A 29 70.64 15.70 28.40
N LEU A 30 69.57 15.43 27.65
CA LEU A 30 68.73 16.50 27.09
C LEU A 30 67.80 17.15 28.13
N GLY A 31 67.74 16.64 29.36
CA GLY A 31 66.94 17.19 30.47
C GLY A 31 65.41 17.14 30.25
N ILE A 32 64.93 16.38 29.28
CA ILE A 32 63.51 16.26 28.91
C ILE A 32 62.97 14.92 29.41
N SER A 33 61.71 14.86 29.84
CA SER A 33 61.04 13.61 30.26
C SER A 33 59.93 13.22 29.29
N ILE A 34 59.95 11.97 28.84
CA ILE A 34 58.96 11.42 27.91
C ILE A 34 57.76 10.90 28.71
N ILE A 35 56.61 11.58 28.56
CA ILE A 35 55.39 11.23 29.29
C ILE A 35 54.60 10.15 28.55
N ASN A 36 54.34 10.33 27.24
CA ASN A 36 53.57 9.39 26.40
C ASN A 36 54.09 9.36 24.96
N VAL A 37 54.07 8.17 24.34
CA VAL A 37 54.38 7.94 22.92
C VAL A 37 53.12 7.38 22.27
N ASN A 38 52.59 8.06 21.26
CA ASN A 38 51.45 7.60 20.46
C ASN A 38 51.93 7.29 19.06
N LEU A 39 51.62 6.08 18.56
CA LEU A 39 51.85 5.73 17.16
C LEU A 39 50.80 6.45 16.31
N GLN A 40 51.21 7.44 15.53
CA GLN A 40 50.36 8.01 14.47
C GLN A 40 50.00 6.90 13.49
N ASP A 41 48.76 6.91 13.01
CA ASP A 41 48.19 5.79 12.26
C ASP A 41 49.11 5.40 11.09
N VAL A 42 49.46 4.12 11.07
CA VAL A 42 50.28 3.53 10.00
C VAL A 42 49.32 3.20 8.87
N ASP A 43 49.28 4.06 7.85
CA ASP A 43 48.66 3.69 6.59
C ASP A 43 49.42 2.47 6.01
N LEU A 44 48.70 1.38 5.77
CA LEU A 44 49.23 0.16 5.17
C LEU A 44 49.80 0.49 3.78
N PRO A 45 51.10 0.30 3.52
CA PRO A 45 51.67 0.60 2.22
C PRO A 45 51.41 -0.60 1.31
N THR A 46 50.34 -0.55 0.51
CA THR A 46 50.25 -1.07 -0.88
C THR A 46 48.79 -1.06 -1.35
N SER A 47 48.49 -0.27 -2.39
CA SER A 47 47.14 -0.16 -2.97
C SER A 47 46.51 -1.48 -3.43
N GLN A 48 47.31 -2.52 -3.65
CA GLN A 48 46.84 -3.84 -4.08
C GLN A 48 46.22 -4.69 -2.97
N VAL A 49 46.72 -4.58 -1.73
CA VAL A 49 46.23 -5.41 -0.62
C VAL A 49 44.89 -4.87 -0.12
N ASP A 50 44.76 -3.54 -0.03
CA ASP A 50 43.50 -2.88 0.34
C ASP A 50 42.37 -3.15 -0.67
N ALA A 51 42.69 -3.18 -1.96
CA ALA A 51 41.71 -3.47 -3.00
C ALA A 51 41.13 -4.89 -2.87
N ALA A 52 41.98 -5.87 -2.55
CA ALA A 52 41.56 -7.26 -2.39
C ALA A 52 40.71 -7.45 -1.11
N PHE A 53 41.07 -6.83 0.00
CA PHE A 53 40.27 -6.87 1.23
C PHE A 53 38.94 -6.14 1.07
N LYS A 54 38.95 -4.97 0.43
CA LYS A 54 37.73 -4.20 0.14
C LYS A 54 36.78 -5.00 -0.75
N ALA A 55 37.28 -5.66 -1.79
CA ALA A 55 36.46 -6.50 -2.66
C ALA A 55 35.78 -7.67 -1.92
N VAL A 56 36.44 -8.29 -0.93
CA VAL A 56 35.83 -9.35 -0.12
C VAL A 56 34.73 -8.82 0.78
N THR A 57 34.91 -7.63 1.35
CA THR A 57 33.89 -6.97 2.19
C THR A 57 32.70 -6.52 1.35
N ASP A 58 32.96 -5.85 0.21
CA ASP A 58 31.93 -5.43 -0.74
C ASP A 58 31.10 -6.63 -1.23
N ALA A 59 31.75 -7.75 -1.56
CA ALA A 59 31.05 -8.97 -1.98
C ALA A 59 30.19 -9.59 -0.85
N ARG A 60 30.61 -9.46 0.41
CA ARG A 60 29.79 -9.89 1.57
C ARG A 60 28.58 -9.00 1.76
N GLU A 61 28.74 -7.69 1.65
CA GLU A 61 27.63 -6.73 1.73
C GLU A 61 26.63 -6.91 0.57
N GLU A 62 27.13 -7.11 -0.65
CA GLU A 62 26.29 -7.38 -1.81
C GLU A 62 25.49 -8.68 -1.64
N ARG A 63 26.12 -9.74 -1.09
CA ARG A 63 25.43 -10.99 -0.77
C ARG A 63 24.31 -10.78 0.24
N ILE A 64 24.57 -10.07 1.33
CA ILE A 64 23.56 -9.79 2.36
C ILE A 64 22.42 -8.97 1.77
N THR A 65 22.75 -7.96 0.95
CA THR A 65 21.77 -7.12 0.25
C THR A 65 20.87 -7.96 -0.65
N LYS A 66 21.43 -8.82 -1.50
CA LYS A 66 20.64 -9.69 -2.38
C LYS A 66 19.76 -10.68 -1.61
N ILE A 67 20.23 -11.21 -0.47
CA ILE A 67 19.40 -12.08 0.38
C ILE A 67 18.22 -11.29 0.95
N ASN A 68 18.47 -10.10 1.49
CA ASN A 68 17.42 -9.24 2.04
C ASN A 68 16.41 -8.79 0.97
N GLU A 69 16.87 -8.50 -0.24
CA GLU A 69 16.01 -8.17 -1.38
C GLU A 69 15.13 -9.36 -1.79
N ALA A 70 15.69 -10.57 -1.83
CA ALA A 70 14.93 -11.79 -2.13
C ALA A 70 13.89 -12.10 -1.04
N GLU A 71 14.25 -11.94 0.23
CA GLU A 71 13.31 -12.09 1.34
C GLU A 71 12.21 -11.04 1.31
N LYS A 72 12.56 -9.78 1.04
CA LYS A 72 11.59 -8.70 0.84
C LYS A 72 10.62 -9.04 -0.28
N TYR A 73 11.12 -9.45 -1.45
CA TYR A 73 10.29 -9.82 -2.59
C TYR A 73 9.36 -11.00 -2.27
N LYS A 74 9.87 -12.03 -1.60
CA LYS A 74 9.07 -13.17 -1.13
C LYS A 74 7.94 -12.71 -0.21
N ASN A 75 8.27 -11.89 0.79
CA ASN A 75 7.32 -11.40 1.77
C ASN A 75 6.28 -10.48 1.11
N GLU A 76 6.70 -9.60 0.20
CA GLU A 76 5.81 -8.75 -0.57
C GLU A 76 4.81 -9.58 -1.37
N LYS A 77 5.28 -10.64 -2.04
CA LYS A 77 4.40 -11.51 -2.83
C LYS A 77 3.42 -12.28 -1.95
N ILE A 78 3.86 -12.78 -0.80
CA ILE A 78 2.99 -13.48 0.16
C ILE A 78 1.91 -12.53 0.67
N ASN A 79 2.29 -11.34 1.15
CA ASN A 79 1.33 -10.35 1.67
C ASN A 79 0.35 -9.90 0.59
N GLN A 80 0.80 -9.75 -0.66
CA GLN A 80 -0.08 -9.44 -1.79
C GLN A 80 -1.14 -10.53 -1.98
N VAL A 81 -0.72 -11.80 -2.03
CA VAL A 81 -1.63 -12.94 -2.24
C VAL A 81 -2.59 -13.11 -1.07
N GLU A 82 -2.13 -12.95 0.17
CA GLU A 82 -2.98 -13.00 1.36
C GLU A 82 -4.02 -11.86 1.37
N GLY A 83 -3.61 -10.65 0.98
CA GLY A 83 -4.51 -9.51 0.82
C GLY A 83 -5.56 -9.73 -0.28
N GLU A 84 -5.15 -10.27 -1.43
CA GLU A 84 -6.06 -10.62 -2.53
C GLU A 84 -7.05 -11.71 -2.11
N LEU A 85 -6.60 -12.75 -1.40
CA LEU A 85 -7.44 -13.81 -0.88
C LEU A 85 -8.47 -13.27 0.12
N ALA A 86 -8.04 -12.44 1.07
CA ALA A 86 -8.93 -11.80 2.04
C ALA A 86 -9.98 -10.90 1.35
N ALA A 87 -9.58 -10.15 0.32
CA ALA A 87 -10.48 -9.31 -0.47
C ALA A 87 -11.53 -10.14 -1.22
N ILE A 88 -11.12 -11.26 -1.84
CA ILE A 88 -12.03 -12.17 -2.55
C ILE A 88 -13.04 -12.78 -1.57
N LEU A 89 -12.57 -13.27 -0.41
CA LEU A 89 -13.46 -13.85 0.61
C LEU A 89 -14.46 -12.83 1.15
N SER A 90 -13.99 -11.64 1.51
CA SER A 90 -14.85 -10.55 1.99
C SER A 90 -15.89 -10.14 0.94
N LYS A 91 -15.48 -10.05 -0.33
CA LYS A 91 -16.40 -9.76 -1.44
C LYS A 91 -17.44 -10.86 -1.61
N ALA A 92 -17.04 -12.13 -1.59
CA ALA A 92 -17.96 -13.26 -1.72
C ALA A 92 -18.97 -13.31 -0.56
N GLU A 93 -18.52 -13.03 0.67
CA GLU A 93 -19.39 -12.96 1.84
C GLU A 93 -20.36 -11.78 1.76
N GLY A 94 -19.88 -10.61 1.32
CA GLY A 94 -20.71 -9.44 1.06
C GLY A 94 -21.77 -9.68 -0.01
N GLU A 95 -21.41 -10.32 -1.12
CA GLU A 95 -22.35 -10.70 -2.19
C GLU A 95 -23.40 -11.69 -1.69
N LYS A 96 -22.99 -12.71 -0.93
CA LYS A 96 -23.91 -13.68 -0.30
C LYS A 96 -24.92 -12.97 0.60
N ILE A 97 -24.46 -12.10 1.49
CA ILE A 97 -25.34 -11.35 2.40
C ILE A 97 -26.28 -10.46 1.59
N THR A 98 -25.76 -9.72 0.62
CA THR A 98 -26.56 -8.85 -0.25
C THR A 98 -27.65 -9.63 -0.98
N LEU A 99 -27.33 -10.83 -1.50
CA LEU A 99 -28.30 -11.68 -2.19
C LEU A 99 -29.41 -12.15 -1.24
N ILE A 100 -29.05 -12.59 -0.03
CA ILE A 100 -30.01 -13.04 0.98
C ILE A 100 -30.93 -11.90 1.41
N GLU A 101 -30.36 -10.73 1.72
CA GLU A 101 -31.14 -9.58 2.17
C GLU A 101 -32.01 -9.01 1.05
N LYS A 102 -31.52 -9.00 -0.20
CA LYS A 102 -32.33 -8.66 -1.36
C LYS A 102 -33.50 -9.63 -1.52
N ALA A 103 -33.26 -10.94 -1.46
CA ALA A 103 -34.33 -11.94 -1.57
C ALA A 103 -35.37 -11.79 -0.44
N LYS A 104 -34.94 -11.53 0.80
CA LYS A 104 -35.86 -11.23 1.91
C LYS A 104 -36.66 -9.95 1.67
N GLY A 105 -36.00 -8.90 1.18
CA GLY A 105 -36.63 -7.62 0.85
C GLY A 105 -37.69 -7.78 -0.26
N ASP A 106 -37.36 -8.50 -1.32
CA ASP A 106 -38.25 -8.80 -2.44
C ASP A 106 -39.49 -9.59 -1.96
N VAL A 107 -39.28 -10.61 -1.10
CA VAL A 107 -40.38 -11.38 -0.49
C VAL A 107 -41.25 -10.51 0.41
N ALA A 108 -40.65 -9.65 1.23
CA ALA A 108 -41.39 -8.74 2.11
C ALA A 108 -42.23 -7.74 1.29
N GLN A 109 -41.63 -7.16 0.24
CA GLN A 109 -42.32 -6.25 -0.68
C GLN A 109 -43.47 -6.95 -1.40
N PHE A 110 -43.23 -8.16 -1.91
CA PHE A 110 -44.26 -8.95 -2.56
C PHE A 110 -45.43 -9.25 -1.62
N ASN A 111 -45.14 -9.69 -0.39
CA ASN A 111 -46.16 -10.00 0.61
C ASN A 111 -46.99 -8.76 0.98
N ALA A 112 -46.36 -7.59 1.12
CA ALA A 112 -47.06 -6.33 1.39
C ALA A 112 -47.99 -5.92 0.23
N ILE A 113 -47.56 -6.10 -1.02
CA ILE A 113 -48.40 -5.84 -2.19
C ILE A 113 -49.54 -6.87 -2.26
N TYR A 114 -49.24 -8.14 -1.99
CA TYR A 114 -50.22 -9.22 -2.03
C TYR A 114 -51.33 -9.04 -0.99
N SER A 115 -51.01 -8.58 0.24
CA SER A 115 -52.03 -8.29 1.24
C SER A 115 -52.97 -7.17 0.80
N GLU A 116 -52.44 -6.11 0.19
CA GLU A 116 -53.26 -5.01 -0.37
C GLU A 116 -54.09 -5.47 -1.57
N TYR A 117 -53.49 -6.26 -2.46
CA TYR A 117 -54.17 -6.83 -3.61
C TYR A 117 -55.34 -7.73 -3.20
N LYS A 118 -55.16 -8.56 -2.17
CA LYS A 118 -56.23 -9.41 -1.62
C LYS A 118 -57.42 -8.59 -1.09
N ASN A 119 -57.15 -7.43 -0.51
CA ASN A 119 -58.19 -6.54 0.02
C ASN A 119 -58.93 -5.79 -1.10
N ASN A 120 -58.21 -5.27 -2.11
CA ASN A 120 -58.79 -4.58 -3.25
C ASN A 120 -57.98 -4.80 -4.55
N PRO A 121 -58.36 -5.81 -5.37
CA PRO A 121 -57.60 -6.17 -6.57
C PRO A 121 -57.58 -5.10 -7.65
N GLU A 122 -58.70 -4.44 -7.92
CA GLU A 122 -58.86 -3.50 -9.03
C GLU A 122 -58.04 -2.21 -8.83
N ILE A 123 -58.14 -1.60 -7.64
CA ILE A 123 -57.40 -0.37 -7.32
C ILE A 123 -55.90 -0.66 -7.28
N THR A 124 -55.50 -1.80 -6.69
CA THR A 124 -54.09 -2.17 -6.59
C THR A 124 -53.47 -2.41 -7.97
N ARG A 125 -54.19 -3.08 -8.89
CA ARG A 125 -53.73 -3.30 -10.26
C ARG A 125 -53.60 -2.00 -11.04
N HIS A 126 -54.59 -1.10 -10.95
CA HIS A 126 -54.51 0.21 -11.60
C HIS A 126 -53.31 1.02 -11.08
N ARG A 127 -53.11 1.08 -9.76
CA ARG A 127 -51.96 1.78 -9.15
C ARG A 127 -50.63 1.23 -9.65
N LEU A 128 -50.45 -0.09 -9.65
CA LEU A 128 -49.20 -0.72 -10.12
C LEU A 128 -48.96 -0.46 -11.61
N THR A 129 -50.02 -0.45 -12.43
CA THR A 129 -49.93 -0.14 -13.87
C THR A 129 -49.48 1.30 -14.08
N ILE A 130 -50.05 2.26 -13.36
CA ILE A 130 -49.64 3.66 -13.43
C ILE A 130 -48.18 3.82 -12.97
N GLN A 131 -47.77 3.21 -11.85
CA GLN A 131 -46.38 3.25 -11.38
C GLN A 131 -45.39 2.65 -12.39
N ALA A 132 -45.77 1.54 -13.04
CA ALA A 132 -44.92 0.92 -14.07
C ALA A 132 -44.77 1.83 -15.29
N LEU A 133 -45.84 2.53 -15.69
CA LEU A 133 -45.81 3.52 -16.77
C LEU A 133 -44.95 4.74 -16.36
N GLU A 134 -45.12 5.27 -15.16
CA GLU A 134 -44.30 6.37 -14.63
C GLU A 134 -42.81 6.02 -14.62
N LEU A 135 -42.45 4.80 -14.20
CA LEU A 135 -41.07 4.35 -14.20
C LEU A 135 -40.51 4.19 -15.63
N ALA A 136 -41.31 3.61 -16.54
CA ALA A 136 -40.91 3.40 -17.93
C ALA A 136 -40.75 4.72 -18.71
N PHE A 137 -41.57 5.72 -18.38
CA PHE A 137 -41.55 7.03 -19.03
C PHE A 137 -40.76 8.10 -18.26
N LYS A 138 -40.07 7.74 -17.17
CA LYS A 138 -39.34 8.68 -16.30
C LYS A 138 -38.40 9.61 -17.06
N ASP A 139 -37.71 9.07 -18.07
CA ASP A 139 -36.73 9.79 -18.90
C ASP A 139 -37.23 10.01 -20.35
N ALA A 140 -38.50 9.73 -20.62
CA ALA A 140 -39.07 9.81 -21.96
C ALA A 140 -39.74 11.17 -22.22
N GLN A 141 -39.42 11.80 -23.35
CA GLN A 141 -40.14 12.98 -23.83
C GLN A 141 -41.44 12.53 -24.49
N LEU A 142 -42.55 12.62 -23.74
CA LEU A 142 -43.83 12.11 -24.17
C LEU A 142 -44.56 13.18 -25.02
N ILE A 143 -44.80 12.87 -26.29
CA ILE A 143 -45.40 13.78 -27.28
C ILE A 143 -46.78 13.23 -27.63
N ILE A 144 -47.83 14.00 -27.34
CA ILE A 144 -49.21 13.66 -27.70
C ILE A 144 -49.53 14.40 -29.00
N VAL A 145 -49.86 13.66 -30.05
CA VAL A 145 -50.29 14.19 -31.34
C VAL A 145 -51.77 13.89 -31.52
N ASP A 146 -52.58 14.94 -31.70
CA ASP A 146 -53.98 14.83 -32.09
C ASP A 146 -54.08 14.92 -33.62
N ASP A 147 -54.57 13.85 -34.26
CA ASP A 147 -54.75 13.76 -35.72
C ASP A 147 -56.10 14.38 -36.19
N SER A 148 -56.83 15.02 -35.27
CA SER A 148 -58.12 15.65 -35.55
C SER A 148 -57.93 17.04 -36.20
N GLY A 149 -57.37 17.05 -37.41
CA GLY A 149 -57.48 18.17 -38.35
C GLY A 149 -56.24 19.06 -38.49
N GLY A 150 -55.35 18.69 -39.43
CA GLY A 150 -54.48 19.56 -40.24
C GLY A 150 -53.42 20.42 -39.54
N THR A 151 -53.50 20.61 -38.22
CA THR A 151 -52.58 21.41 -37.42
C THR A 151 -52.05 20.54 -36.29
N VAL A 152 -50.81 20.09 -36.41
CA VAL A 152 -50.12 19.35 -35.36
C VAL A 152 -49.95 20.27 -34.14
N LYS A 153 -50.81 20.11 -33.13
CA LYS A 153 -50.74 20.87 -31.89
C LYS A 153 -49.72 20.22 -30.96
N TYR A 154 -48.52 20.80 -30.88
CA TYR A 154 -47.44 20.33 -30.01
C TYR A 154 -47.72 20.71 -28.55
N LEU A 155 -47.91 19.72 -27.67
CA LEU A 155 -48.01 19.93 -26.23
C LEU A 155 -46.90 19.16 -25.49
N PRO A 156 -45.76 19.79 -25.17
CA PRO A 156 -44.73 19.17 -24.34
C PRO A 156 -45.21 19.13 -22.89
N ILE A 157 -45.49 17.94 -22.37
CA ILE A 157 -46.00 17.73 -21.00
C ILE A 157 -44.94 17.91 -19.90
N ASP A 158 -43.67 18.03 -20.27
CA ASP A 158 -42.55 18.32 -19.36
C ASP A 158 -42.76 19.64 -18.57
N ASN A 159 -43.41 20.63 -19.20
CA ASN A 159 -43.67 21.94 -18.59
C ASN A 159 -44.96 22.02 -17.74
N MET A 160 -45.80 20.98 -17.74
CA MET A 160 -47.06 20.97 -16.99
C MET A 160 -46.93 20.27 -15.63
N VAL A 161 -46.17 19.16 -15.56
CA VAL A 161 -45.93 18.43 -14.30
C VAL A 161 -45.11 19.27 -13.32
N ARG A 162 -44.19 20.11 -13.83
CA ARG A 162 -43.32 20.96 -13.00
C ARG A 162 -44.01 22.23 -12.45
N LYS A 163 -45.22 22.58 -12.93
CA LYS A 163 -45.97 23.79 -12.51
C LYS A 163 -47.22 23.47 -11.66
N GLY A 164 -47.51 22.20 -11.41
CA GLY A 164 -48.71 21.75 -10.68
C GLY A 164 -48.49 21.31 -9.22
N GLY A 165 -47.30 21.50 -8.66
CA GLY A 165 -47.01 21.21 -7.25
C GLY A 165 -46.88 22.49 -6.43
N ASN A 166 -47.98 22.88 -5.78
CA ASN A 166 -47.95 23.66 -4.53
C ASN A 166 -48.03 22.68 -3.36
#